data_AF-A0AAN8JHS2-F1
#
_entry.id   AF-A0AAN8JHS2-F1
#
_cell.length_a   1.000
_cell.length_b   1.000
_cell.length_c   1.000
_cell.angle_alpha   90.00
_cell.angle_beta   90.00
_cell.angle_gamma   90.00
#
_symmetry.space_group_name_H-M   'P 1'
#
loop_
_entity.id
_entity.type
_entity.pdbx_description
1 polymer ?
#
loop_
_entity_poly.entity_id
_entity_poly.type
_entity_poly.pdbx_seq_one_letter_code
_entity_poly.pdbx_strand_id
1 'polypeptide(L)'
;MIGSNVSAANKSKIIADEYIDLSILLKSNLDQKQHKFLYIDADGKIISKEKESNKYLDIEKWTDAFIIFMSIYTCAHPTKCHELLKYMTTIRMRVSRTNGHGWRQYGEQFRRKRPQAPHSSWEHIDYELWLLYMSNVTNPPNVHAPVAYTSTKTPNSTFGKCYDFNFKGL
;
A
#
# COMPACT_ATOMS: atom_id res chain seq x y z
N MET A 1 10.88 24.93 6.05
CA MET A 1 11.46 23.58 5.96
C MET A 1 10.39 22.61 5.50
N ILE A 2 10.74 21.54 4.81
CA ILE A 2 9.81 20.43 4.54
C ILE A 2 9.32 19.89 5.90
N GLY A 3 8.01 19.72 6.08
CA GLY A 3 7.42 19.27 7.36
C GLY A 3 7.11 20.38 8.39
N SER A 4 7.27 21.66 8.06
CA SER A 4 6.85 22.79 8.93
C SER A 4 5.34 22.76 9.26
N ASN A 5 4.51 22.23 8.36
CA ASN A 5 3.06 22.12 8.52
C ASN A 5 2.61 20.95 9.42
N VAL A 6 3.53 20.07 9.83
CA VAL A 6 3.19 18.90 10.65
C VAL A 6 3.13 19.31 12.13
N SER A 7 2.02 18.99 12.80
CA SER A 7 1.83 19.21 14.24
C SER A 7 2.96 18.61 15.08
N ALA A 8 3.33 19.30 16.16
CA ALA A 8 4.37 18.85 17.10
C ALA A 8 4.09 17.44 17.64
N ALA A 9 2.81 17.12 17.92
CA ALA A 9 2.42 15.79 18.39
C ALA A 9 2.78 14.70 17.38
N ASN A 10 2.52 14.93 16.09
CA ASN A 10 2.82 13.98 15.02
C ASN A 10 4.34 13.85 14.80
N LYS A 11 5.10 14.92 14.97
CA LYS A 11 6.58 14.88 14.92
C LYS A 11 7.15 14.00 16.02
N SER A 12 6.67 14.16 17.25
CA SER A 12 7.10 13.34 18.39
C SER A 12 6.81 11.86 18.15
N LYS A 13 5.64 11.52 17.59
CA LYS A 13 5.29 10.14 17.22
C LYS A 13 6.24 9.55 16.18
N ILE A 14 6.57 10.32 15.13
CA ILE A 14 7.51 9.88 14.10
C ILE A 14 8.89 9.60 14.72
N ILE A 15 9.36 10.48 15.61
CA ILE A 15 10.66 10.34 16.28
C ILE A 15 10.69 9.12 17.21
N ALA A 16 9.59 8.88 17.92
CA ALA A 16 9.41 7.76 18.85
C ALA A 16 9.20 6.40 18.16
N ASP A 17 9.24 6.37 16.83
CA ASP A 17 8.94 5.17 16.05
C ASP A 17 7.51 4.64 16.25
N GLU A 18 6.53 5.54 16.39
CA GLU A 18 5.12 5.18 16.40
C GLU A 18 4.53 5.22 14.99
N TYR A 19 3.50 4.39 14.78
CA TYR A 19 2.76 4.39 13.52
C TYR A 19 2.01 5.72 13.31
N ILE A 20 2.20 6.31 12.12
CA ILE A 20 1.45 7.47 11.64
C ILE A 20 0.92 7.22 10.23
N ASP A 21 -0.31 7.66 9.99
CA ASP A 21 -0.87 7.71 8.64
C ASP A 21 -0.24 8.87 7.86
N LEU A 22 0.43 8.53 6.76
CA LEU A 22 1.09 9.50 5.87
C LEU A 22 0.11 10.50 5.25
N SER A 23 -1.17 10.14 5.12
CA SER A 23 -2.23 11.04 4.61
C SER A 23 -2.36 12.31 5.46
N ILE A 24 -2.04 12.22 6.75
CA ILE A 24 -2.11 13.35 7.69
C ILE A 24 -0.99 14.35 7.42
N LEU A 25 0.14 13.91 6.86
CA LEU A 25 1.33 14.74 6.62
C LEU A 25 1.18 15.66 5.40
N LEU A 26 0.28 15.32 4.47
CA LEU A 26 0.02 16.12 3.27
C LEU A 26 -1.02 17.23 3.47
N LYS A 27 -1.75 17.23 4.60
CA LYS A 27 -2.81 18.21 4.87
C LYS A 27 -2.17 19.59 5.07
N SER A 28 -1.99 20.29 3.96
CA SER A 28 -1.65 21.70 3.94
C SER A 28 -2.87 22.49 4.38
N ASN A 29 -2.71 23.56 5.16
CA ASN A 29 -3.80 24.44 5.58
C ASN A 29 -4.64 25.00 4.40
N LEU A 30 -4.15 24.92 3.16
CA LEU A 30 -4.83 25.33 1.94
C LEU A 30 -5.89 24.33 1.43
N ASP A 31 -5.78 23.04 1.77
CA ASP A 31 -6.72 21.97 1.34
C ASP A 31 -7.89 21.78 2.33
N GLN A 32 -7.99 22.61 3.36
CA GLN A 32 -9.15 22.67 4.26
C GLN A 32 -10.41 23.26 3.61
N LYS A 33 -10.51 23.31 2.28
CA LYS A 33 -11.83 23.30 1.63
C LYS A 33 -12.40 21.89 1.73
N GLN A 34 -12.78 21.50 2.96
CA GLN A 34 -13.65 20.36 3.19
C GLN A 34 -14.94 20.64 2.42
N HIS A 35 -15.12 20.01 1.26
CA HIS A 35 -16.43 19.91 0.65
C HIS A 35 -17.27 19.04 1.58
N LYS A 36 -18.00 19.69 2.50
CA LYS A 36 -19.01 19.05 3.34
C LYS A 36 -20.16 18.68 2.41
N PHE A 37 -20.45 17.38 2.30
CA PHE A 37 -21.60 16.93 1.55
C PHE A 37 -22.80 16.97 2.51
N LEU A 38 -23.86 17.63 2.05
CA LEU A 38 -25.13 17.67 2.75
C LEU A 38 -25.93 16.44 2.32
N TYR A 39 -26.36 15.64 3.28
CA TYR A 39 -27.26 14.52 3.07
C TYR A 39 -28.58 14.82 3.77
N ILE A 40 -29.69 14.32 3.23
CA ILE A 40 -30.98 14.36 3.90
C ILE A 40 -31.19 12.98 4.51
N ASP A 41 -31.31 12.93 5.83
CA ASP A 41 -31.60 11.69 6.56
C ASP A 41 -33.05 11.22 6.30
N ALA A 42 -33.38 9.99 6.66
CA ALA A 42 -34.72 9.42 6.48
C ALA A 42 -35.84 10.26 7.14
N ASP A 43 -35.49 11.01 8.19
CA ASP A 43 -36.37 11.95 8.90
C ASP A 43 -36.42 13.37 8.27
N GLY A 44 -35.86 13.56 7.07
CA GLY A 44 -35.86 14.85 6.37
C GLY A 44 -34.86 15.88 6.91
N LYS A 45 -33.98 15.48 7.85
CA LYS A 45 -33.00 16.37 8.46
C LYS A 45 -31.73 16.46 7.62
N ILE A 46 -31.25 17.68 7.37
CA ILE A 46 -29.98 17.91 6.67
C ILE A 46 -28.83 17.60 7.64
N ILE A 47 -28.05 16.57 7.32
CA ILE A 47 -26.82 16.21 8.04
C ILE A 47 -25.60 16.53 7.18
N SER A 48 -24.64 17.25 7.75
CA SER A 48 -23.35 17.49 7.12
C SER A 48 -22.41 16.34 7.47
N LYS A 49 -22.05 15.51 6.49
CA LYS A 49 -20.99 14.51 6.67
C LYS A 49 -19.73 15.00 5.97
N GLU A 50 -18.62 15.01 6.69
CA GLU A 50 -17.32 15.24 6.07
C GLU A 50 -17.09 14.10 5.08
N LYS A 51 -16.86 14.43 3.80
CA LYS A 51 -16.36 13.44 2.85
C LYS A 51 -15.06 12.92 3.44
N GLU A 52 -14.97 11.60 3.67
CA GLU A 52 -13.70 10.96 3.93
C GLU A 52 -12.79 11.33 2.77
N SER A 53 -11.94 12.34 2.97
CA SER A 53 -11.01 12.82 1.95
C SER A 53 -10.20 11.60 1.55
N ASN A 54 -10.42 11.11 0.33
CA ASN A 54 -9.91 9.86 -0.20
C ASN A 54 -8.70 9.37 0.59
N LYS A 55 -8.88 8.33 1.42
CA LYS A 55 -7.80 7.60 2.13
C LYS A 55 -6.72 7.05 1.17
N TYR A 56 -6.89 7.29 -0.13
CA TYR A 56 -6.12 6.79 -1.23
C TYR A 56 -5.06 7.83 -1.63
N LEU A 57 -3.85 7.68 -1.08
CA LEU A 57 -2.67 8.38 -1.59
C LEU A 57 -2.27 7.78 -2.94
N ASP A 58 -2.24 8.61 -3.99
CA ASP A 58 -1.54 8.26 -5.22
C ASP A 58 -0.04 8.03 -4.95
N ILE A 59 0.68 7.33 -5.83
CA ILE A 59 2.11 7.02 -5.60
C ILE A 59 2.96 8.28 -5.44
N GLU A 60 2.65 9.33 -6.20
CA GLU A 60 3.36 10.60 -6.08
C GLU A 60 3.05 11.29 -4.75
N LYS A 61 1.76 11.37 -4.37
CA LYS A 61 1.35 11.90 -3.06
C LYS A 61 1.94 11.10 -1.90
N TRP A 62 1.95 9.77 -2.01
CA TRP A 62 2.58 8.89 -1.04
C TRP A 62 4.08 9.18 -0.92
N THR A 63 4.75 9.40 -2.04
CA THR A 63 6.18 9.73 -2.06
C THR A 63 6.45 11.08 -1.39
N ASP A 64 5.66 12.11 -1.70
CA ASP A 64 5.78 13.43 -1.05
C ASP A 64 5.57 13.33 0.46
N ALA A 65 4.53 12.59 0.88
CA ALA A 65 4.25 12.35 2.28
C ALA A 65 5.38 11.59 2.97
N PHE A 66 5.94 10.59 2.27
CA PHE A 66 7.04 9.78 2.77
C PHE A 66 8.34 10.59 2.87
N ILE A 67 8.60 11.53 1.96
CA ILE A 67 9.74 12.45 2.05
C ILE A 67 9.61 13.35 3.29
N ILE A 68 8.42 13.87 3.58
CA ILE A 68 8.16 14.64 4.81
C ILE A 68 8.44 13.76 6.04
N PHE A 69 7.92 12.54 6.05
CA PHE A 69 8.18 11.57 7.12
C PHE A 69 9.69 11.31 7.30
N MET A 70 10.41 11.00 6.22
CA MET A 70 11.85 10.76 6.23
C MET A 70 12.61 11.95 6.78
N SER A 71 12.29 13.17 6.35
CA SER A 71 12.99 14.38 6.80
C SER A 71 12.89 14.61 8.31
N ILE A 72 11.76 14.21 8.93
CA ILE A 72 11.57 14.31 10.38
C ILE A 72 12.27 13.15 11.08
N TYR A 73 12.13 11.95 10.53
CA TYR A 73 12.67 10.73 11.12
C TYR A 73 14.21 10.72 11.15
N THR A 74 14.87 11.14 10.05
CA THR A 74 16.34 11.13 9.95
C THR A 74 17.01 12.20 10.79
N CYS A 75 16.29 13.25 11.23
CA CYS A 75 16.80 14.20 12.22
C CYS A 75 17.08 13.53 13.57
N ALA A 76 16.27 12.54 13.96
CA ALA A 76 16.47 11.78 15.20
C ALA A 76 17.31 10.50 14.97
N HIS A 77 17.21 9.90 13.78
CA HIS A 77 17.88 8.64 13.44
C HIS A 77 18.67 8.74 12.13
N PRO A 78 19.80 9.48 12.10
CA PRO A 78 20.53 9.74 10.85
C PRO A 78 21.04 8.47 10.15
N THR A 79 21.41 7.45 10.93
CA THR A 79 21.91 6.16 10.43
C THR A 79 20.88 5.40 9.59
N LYS A 80 19.59 5.70 9.75
CA LYS A 80 18.47 5.04 9.06
C LYS A 80 18.13 5.65 7.70
N CYS A 81 18.80 6.73 7.30
CA CYS A 81 18.53 7.43 6.03
C CYS A 81 18.60 6.50 4.81
N HIS A 82 19.67 5.70 4.70
CA HIS A 82 19.86 4.80 3.56
C HIS A 82 18.78 3.70 3.52
N GLU A 83 18.42 3.13 4.68
CA GLU A 83 17.39 2.09 4.78
C GLU A 83 16.02 2.64 4.32
N LEU A 84 15.69 3.86 4.71
CA LEU A 84 14.45 4.54 4.32
C LEU A 84 14.41 4.85 2.81
N LEU A 85 15.52 5.27 2.22
CA LEU A 85 15.63 5.50 0.78
C LEU A 85 15.45 4.19 -0.01
N LYS A 86 16.04 3.09 0.48
CA LYS A 86 15.86 1.76 -0.12
C LYS A 86 14.40 1.29 -0.01
N TYR A 87 13.76 1.52 1.12
CA TYR A 87 12.33 1.23 1.29
C TYR A 87 11.47 2.02 0.29
N MET A 88 11.67 3.34 0.18
CA MET A 88 10.94 4.20 -0.76
C MET A 88 11.11 3.71 -2.21
N THR A 89 12.35 3.42 -2.60
CA THR A 89 12.68 2.94 -3.95
C THR A 89 12.03 1.60 -4.23
N THR A 90 12.02 0.68 -3.26
CA THR A 90 11.38 -0.64 -3.39
C THR A 90 9.88 -0.52 -3.66
N ILE A 91 9.18 0.36 -2.93
CA ILE A 91 7.75 0.61 -3.15
C ILE A 91 7.52 1.21 -4.54
N ARG A 92 8.25 2.27 -4.92
CA ARG A 92 8.09 2.92 -6.23
C ARG A 92 8.39 1.97 -7.40
N MET A 93 9.45 1.16 -7.29
CA MET A 93 9.78 0.14 -8.28
C MET A 93 8.67 -0.92 -8.39
N ARG A 94 7.99 -1.25 -7.29
CA ARG A 94 6.88 -2.19 -7.35
C ARG A 94 5.69 -1.59 -8.11
N VAL A 95 5.32 -0.35 -7.79
CA VAL A 95 4.22 0.35 -8.48
C VAL A 95 4.47 0.44 -9.97
N SER A 96 5.71 0.72 -10.40
CA SER A 96 6.04 0.80 -11.84
C SER A 96 5.94 -0.53 -12.58
N ARG A 97 5.97 -1.66 -11.85
CA ARG A 97 5.89 -3.02 -12.42
C ARG A 97 4.51 -3.66 -12.30
N THR A 98 3.61 -3.09 -11.50
CA THR A 98 2.28 -3.67 -11.24
C THR A 98 1.20 -2.61 -11.25
N ASN A 99 0.12 -2.85 -11.98
CA ASN A 99 -1.07 -1.98 -11.97
C ASN A 99 -1.94 -2.15 -10.70
N GLY A 100 -1.50 -2.93 -9.72
CA GLY A 100 -2.24 -3.19 -8.48
C GLY A 100 -2.00 -2.13 -7.40
N HIS A 101 -2.92 -2.02 -6.45
CA HIS A 101 -2.80 -1.14 -5.28
C HIS A 101 -2.21 -1.83 -4.03
N GLY A 102 -1.79 -3.09 -4.15
CA GLY A 102 -1.22 -3.90 -3.08
C GLY A 102 -0.07 -3.25 -2.31
N TRP A 103 0.69 -2.39 -3.00
CA TRP A 103 1.78 -1.62 -2.41
C TRP A 103 1.34 -0.69 -1.28
N ARG A 104 0.07 -0.24 -1.30
CA ARG A 104 -0.50 0.61 -0.25
C ARG A 104 -0.70 -0.18 1.02
N GLN A 105 -1.38 -1.32 0.92
CA GLN A 105 -1.63 -2.19 2.08
C GLN A 105 -0.30 -2.71 2.65
N TYR A 106 0.62 -3.15 1.77
CA TYR A 106 1.96 -3.53 2.20
C TYR A 106 2.64 -2.40 2.98
N GLY A 107 2.70 -1.20 2.39
CA GLY A 107 3.38 -0.07 3.01
C GLY A 107 2.79 0.34 4.36
N GLU A 108 1.46 0.33 4.45
CA GLU A 108 0.73 0.61 5.70
C GLU A 108 1.05 -0.42 6.78
N GLN A 109 0.87 -1.70 6.47
CA GLN A 109 1.06 -2.78 7.43
C GLN A 109 2.52 -2.92 7.85
N PHE A 110 3.47 -2.73 6.92
CA PHE A 110 4.90 -2.68 7.24
C PHE A 110 5.21 -1.61 8.29
N ARG A 111 4.70 -0.37 8.10
CA ARG A 111 4.87 0.70 9.08
C ARG A 111 4.13 0.44 10.41
N ARG A 112 3.00 -0.28 10.41
CA ARG A 112 2.29 -0.67 11.64
C ARG A 112 3.01 -1.74 12.46
N LYS A 113 3.70 -2.66 11.78
CA LYS A 113 4.48 -3.74 12.41
C LYS A 113 5.80 -3.25 12.97
N ARG A 114 6.36 -2.19 12.37
CA ARG A 114 7.68 -1.65 12.68
C ARG A 114 7.89 -1.25 14.17
N PRO A 115 6.97 -0.55 14.85
CA PRO A 115 7.08 -0.29 16.30
C PRO A 115 7.18 -1.54 17.17
N GLN A 116 6.64 -2.68 16.69
CA GLN A 116 6.68 -3.96 17.41
C GLN A 116 8.02 -4.69 17.26
N ALA A 117 8.83 -4.30 16.27
CA ALA A 117 10.14 -4.88 15.98
C ALA A 117 11.19 -3.77 15.75
N PRO A 118 11.65 -3.08 16.82
CA PRO A 118 12.56 -1.93 16.71
C PRO A 118 13.92 -2.26 16.08
N HIS A 119 14.33 -3.53 16.13
CA HIS A 119 15.57 -4.01 15.53
C HIS A 119 15.44 -4.29 14.02
N SER A 120 14.22 -4.25 13.47
CA SER A 120 14.01 -4.47 12.04
C SER A 120 14.53 -3.28 11.23
N SER A 121 15.36 -3.56 10.23
CA SER A 121 15.83 -2.55 9.28
C SER A 121 14.73 -2.21 8.28
N TRP A 122 14.64 -0.95 7.85
CA TRP A 122 13.70 -0.54 6.78
C TRP A 122 14.05 -1.13 5.42
N GLU A 123 15.30 -1.54 5.25
CA GLU A 123 15.82 -2.04 3.98
C GLU A 123 15.35 -3.48 3.70
N HIS A 124 15.04 -4.25 4.73
CA HIS A 124 14.59 -5.63 4.58
C HIS A 124 13.10 -5.69 4.25
N ILE A 125 12.78 -6.40 3.18
CA ILE A 125 11.40 -6.69 2.78
C ILE A 125 10.84 -7.72 3.76
N ASP A 126 9.65 -7.44 4.30
CA ASP A 126 8.91 -8.46 5.04
C ASP A 126 8.25 -9.39 4.01
N TYR A 127 8.82 -10.58 3.83
CA TYR A 127 8.42 -11.51 2.78
C TYR A 127 6.98 -11.99 2.91
N GLU A 128 6.46 -12.15 4.13
CA GLU A 128 5.06 -12.57 4.38
C GLU A 128 4.09 -11.49 3.91
N LEU A 129 4.33 -10.25 4.36
CA LEU A 129 3.58 -9.08 3.94
C LEU A 129 3.71 -8.82 2.43
N TRP A 130 4.92 -9.01 1.90
CA TRP A 130 5.21 -8.82 0.49
C TRP A 130 4.46 -9.84 -0.36
N LEU A 131 4.51 -11.12 -0.02
CA LEU A 131 3.73 -12.13 -0.73
C LEU A 131 2.25 -11.84 -0.62
N LEU A 132 1.73 -11.56 0.58
CA LEU A 132 0.30 -11.32 0.80
C LEU A 132 -0.27 -10.17 -0.04
N TYR A 133 0.44 -9.04 -0.12
CA TYR A 133 -0.09 -7.83 -0.74
C TYR A 133 0.51 -7.54 -2.12
N MET A 134 1.74 -7.96 -2.39
CA MET A 134 2.40 -7.66 -3.65
C MET A 134 2.22 -8.77 -4.65
N SER A 135 2.06 -10.04 -4.27
CA SER A 135 1.88 -11.09 -5.28
C SER A 135 0.54 -10.87 -6.00
N ASN A 136 0.58 -10.96 -7.33
CA ASN A 136 -0.62 -10.93 -8.16
C ASN A 136 -1.33 -12.28 -7.97
N VAL A 137 -1.82 -12.58 -6.77
CA VAL A 137 -2.82 -13.64 -6.62
C VAL A 137 -4.04 -13.08 -7.32
N THR A 138 -4.10 -13.33 -8.63
CA THR A 138 -5.34 -13.40 -9.38
C THR A 138 -6.33 -14.04 -8.45
N ASN A 139 -7.44 -13.35 -8.17
CA ASN A 139 -8.56 -13.85 -7.38
C ASN A 139 -8.63 -15.38 -7.49
N PRO A 140 -8.75 -16.13 -6.38
CA PRO A 140 -9.02 -17.55 -6.50
C PRO A 140 -10.17 -17.70 -7.50
N PRO A 141 -10.08 -18.60 -8.51
CA PRO A 141 -11.18 -18.82 -9.42
C PRO A 141 -12.41 -19.07 -8.56
N ASN A 142 -13.43 -18.23 -8.78
CA ASN A 142 -14.66 -18.22 -8.02
C ASN A 142 -15.15 -19.66 -7.84
N VAL A 143 -15.04 -20.20 -6.62
CA VAL A 143 -15.37 -21.60 -6.29
C VAL A 143 -16.89 -21.86 -6.43
N HIS A 144 -17.68 -20.84 -6.80
CA HIS A 144 -19.13 -20.90 -6.92
C HIS A 144 -19.66 -20.63 -8.33
N ALA A 145 -18.82 -20.60 -9.37
CA ALA A 145 -19.32 -20.58 -10.74
C ALA A 145 -19.72 -22.00 -11.18
N PRO A 146 -20.99 -22.25 -11.57
CA PRO A 146 -21.36 -23.55 -12.11
C PRO A 146 -20.59 -23.79 -13.41
N VAL A 147 -19.92 -24.93 -13.48
CA VAL A 147 -19.11 -25.35 -14.62
C VAL A 147 -20.03 -25.59 -15.81
N ALA A 148 -20.08 -24.64 -16.74
CA ALA A 148 -20.69 -24.87 -18.04
C ALA A 148 -19.70 -25.64 -18.92
N TYR A 149 -19.93 -26.94 -19.09
CA TYR A 149 -19.27 -27.75 -20.12
C TYR A 149 -19.84 -27.35 -21.50
N THR A 150 -19.12 -26.54 -22.25
CA THR A 150 -19.34 -26.43 -23.70
C THR A 150 -18.15 -27.03 -24.44
N SER A 151 -18.41 -28.23 -24.97
CA SER A 151 -17.57 -28.94 -25.92
C SER A 151 -17.58 -28.21 -27.26
N THR A 152 -16.45 -27.67 -27.70
CA THR A 152 -16.18 -27.39 -29.13
C THR A 152 -14.77 -27.84 -29.50
N LYS A 153 -14.70 -28.51 -30.66
CA LYS A 153 -13.56 -29.27 -31.18
C LYS A 153 -12.61 -28.40 -32.02
N THR A 154 -11.30 -28.67 -31.87
CA THR A 154 -10.20 -28.69 -32.87
C THR A 154 -9.70 -27.39 -33.56
N PRO A 155 -8.47 -27.34 -34.15
CA PRO A 155 -7.23 -28.12 -33.90
C PRO A 155 -5.90 -27.29 -33.91
N ASN A 156 -4.78 -27.94 -33.55
CA ASN A 156 -3.38 -27.61 -33.86
C ASN A 156 -2.61 -26.54 -33.06
N SER A 157 -2.00 -26.96 -31.95
CA SER A 157 -0.58 -26.70 -31.66
C SER A 157 -0.15 -27.58 -30.48
N THR A 158 0.69 -28.56 -30.74
CA THR A 158 1.25 -29.48 -29.75
C THR A 158 2.30 -28.76 -28.89
N PHE A 159 1.86 -28.10 -27.83
CA PHE A 159 2.71 -27.87 -26.66
C PHE A 159 2.28 -28.89 -25.59
N GLY A 160 3.12 -29.91 -25.39
CA GLY A 160 2.95 -30.89 -24.33
C GLY A 160 2.84 -30.19 -22.98
N LYS A 161 1.92 -30.65 -22.14
CA LYS A 161 1.76 -30.11 -20.78
C LYS A 161 2.98 -30.52 -19.96
N CYS A 162 3.42 -29.64 -19.06
CA CYS A 162 4.67 -29.74 -18.29
C CYS A 162 4.83 -31.00 -17.42
N TYR A 163 3.84 -31.88 -17.36
CA TYR A 163 3.85 -33.12 -16.58
C TYR A 163 4.15 -34.38 -17.41
N ASP A 164 4.29 -34.29 -18.74
CA ASP A 164 4.51 -35.47 -19.60
C ASP A 164 5.96 -36.00 -19.63
N PHE A 165 6.90 -35.37 -18.92
CA PHE A 165 8.33 -35.74 -18.99
C PHE A 165 8.78 -36.87 -18.06
N ASN A 166 7.90 -37.46 -17.24
CA ASN A 166 8.32 -38.40 -16.18
C ASN A 166 7.79 -39.83 -16.28
N PHE A 167 7.14 -40.24 -17.38
CA PHE A 167 6.57 -41.61 -17.47
C PHE A 167 7.03 -42.44 -18.68
N LYS A 168 8.32 -42.38 -19.02
CA LYS A 168 8.95 -43.46 -19.81
C LYS A 168 10.31 -43.85 -19.24
N GLY A 169 10.26 -44.46 -18.06
CA GLY A 169 11.32 -45.29 -17.52
C GLY A 169 10.79 -46.71 -17.36
N LEU A 170 11.52 -47.65 -17.97
CA LEU A 170 11.38 -49.12 -18.02
C LEU A 170 10.38 -49.67 -19.05
#